data_AF-A0AAN7JKZ8-F1
#
_entry.id   AF-A0AAN7JKZ8-F1
#
_cell.length_a   1.000
_cell.length_b   1.000
_cell.length_c   1.000
_cell.angle_alpha   90.00
_cell.angle_beta   90.00
_cell.angle_gamma   90.00
#
_symmetry.space_group_name_H-M   'P 1'
#
loop_
_entity.id
_entity.type
_entity.pdbx_description
1 polymer ?
#
loop_
_entity_poly.entity_id
_entity_poly.type
_entity_poly.pdbx_seq_one_letter_code
_entity_poly.pdbx_strand_id
1 'polypeptide(L)'
;MVADKGKKMKLADKDEDHSSEHIDGELVLSIEKLQEVQDELEKISDEASEKVLEIEQKYSELRKPVYDKRSEVIKSIPDFWLTAFLSHPALGNLLSENDQKIFQYLSSLEVEDSEDLKSGFSIIFHFKPNPYFEDVMIKKSYTFPEEGEAEVTATSIKWKEGMGIANGANHKKKGKKREQSDESFFQWFKDDSDPDAINDEIAEIIREDLWVNPLAYFNQDDDGEPDSDEGGGEDDGSEEEDDGSEEEEEYDDE
;
A
#
# COMPACT_ATOMS: atom_id res chain seq x y z
N MET A 1 59.95 -9.90 49.32
CA MET A 1 61.20 -10.21 48.60
C MET A 1 61.68 -11.60 49.03
N VAL A 2 61.86 -12.49 48.04
CA VAL A 2 62.65 -13.76 48.06
C VAL A 2 62.04 -15.00 48.75
N ALA A 3 61.39 -15.88 47.96
CA ALA A 3 61.80 -17.25 47.55
C ALA A 3 62.71 -18.06 48.50
N ASP A 4 62.75 -19.39 48.63
CA ASP A 4 62.19 -20.59 47.99
C ASP A 4 62.80 -21.79 48.77
N LYS A 5 62.14 -22.97 48.75
CA LYS A 5 62.72 -24.33 48.59
C LYS A 5 61.96 -25.41 49.37
N GLY A 6 61.03 -26.06 48.67
CA GLY A 6 60.51 -27.39 48.99
C GLY A 6 60.53 -28.25 47.73
N LYS A 7 61.16 -29.42 47.80
CA LYS A 7 61.72 -30.21 46.69
C LYS A 7 60.70 -31.18 46.08
N LYS A 8 60.85 -31.42 44.76
CA LYS A 8 60.03 -32.20 43.81
C LYS A 8 59.79 -33.70 44.14
N MET A 9 58.60 -34.19 43.76
CA MET A 9 58.28 -35.52 43.16
C MET A 9 57.04 -35.28 42.26
N LYS A 10 57.10 -35.17 40.92
CA LYS A 10 57.35 -36.11 39.80
C LYS A 10 56.19 -37.08 39.46
N LEU A 11 55.25 -36.55 38.64
CA LEU A 11 54.60 -37.06 37.41
C LEU A 11 53.73 -38.34 37.35
N ALA A 12 52.64 -38.17 36.55
CA ALA A 12 51.75 -39.11 35.82
C ALA A 12 50.66 -39.79 36.67
N ASP A 13 49.37 -39.89 36.31
CA ASP A 13 48.58 -39.82 35.06
C ASP A 13 47.37 -38.89 35.28
N LYS A 14 47.00 -37.96 34.38
CA LYS A 14 46.16 -38.13 33.19
C LYS A 14 44.73 -38.56 33.55
N ASP A 15 43.82 -37.58 33.57
CA ASP A 15 42.41 -37.65 33.17
C ASP A 15 41.80 -36.23 33.28
N GLU A 16 42.30 -35.32 32.43
CA GLU A 16 41.37 -34.45 31.71
C GLU A 16 40.88 -35.25 30.50
N ASP A 17 39.68 -34.94 30.00
CA ASP A 17 38.95 -35.54 28.87
C ASP A 17 38.05 -36.75 29.26
N HIS A 18 36.75 -36.83 29.03
CA HIS A 18 35.86 -36.19 28.07
C HIS A 18 34.45 -36.12 28.69
N SER A 19 33.85 -34.93 28.86
CA SER A 19 32.40 -34.84 29.13
C SER A 19 31.69 -33.86 28.20
N SER A 20 32.29 -33.60 27.03
CA SER A 20 31.77 -32.67 26.02
C SER A 20 31.77 -33.22 24.60
N GLU A 21 32.06 -34.51 24.37
CA GLU A 21 32.19 -35.10 23.03
C GLU A 21 31.37 -36.39 22.84
N HIS A 22 30.14 -36.40 23.34
CA HIS A 22 29.14 -37.33 22.83
C HIS A 22 27.89 -36.52 22.46
N ILE A 23 27.95 -35.85 21.31
CA ILE A 23 26.70 -35.57 20.60
C ILE A 23 26.14 -36.96 20.30
N ASP A 24 25.08 -37.30 21.01
CA ASP A 24 24.42 -38.58 20.96
C ASP A 24 24.09 -38.92 19.50
N GLY A 25 24.61 -40.05 18.98
CA GLY A 25 24.36 -40.45 17.59
C GLY A 25 22.88 -40.57 17.28
N GLU A 26 22.05 -40.87 18.28
CA GLU A 26 20.59 -40.88 18.18
C GLU A 26 20.01 -39.47 17.98
N LEU A 27 20.58 -38.45 18.62
CA LEU A 27 20.20 -37.05 18.43
C LEU A 27 20.53 -36.58 17.01
N VAL A 28 21.70 -36.94 16.47
CA VAL A 28 22.08 -36.60 15.09
C VAL A 28 21.11 -37.20 14.09
N LEU A 29 20.80 -38.50 14.21
CA LEU A 29 19.83 -39.19 13.35
C LEU A 29 18.42 -38.59 13.46
N SER A 30 18.04 -38.10 14.65
CA SER A 30 16.74 -37.45 14.85
C SER A 30 16.68 -36.06 14.18
N ILE A 31 17.78 -35.31 14.20
CA ILE A 31 17.90 -34.03 13.49
C ILE A 31 17.88 -34.23 11.98
N GLU A 32 18.58 -35.25 11.44
CA GLU A 32 18.54 -35.56 10.00
C GLU A 32 17.12 -35.89 9.52
N LYS A 33 16.38 -36.72 10.26
CA LYS A 33 14.97 -37.01 9.96
C LYS A 33 14.08 -35.77 10.06
N LEU A 34 14.36 -34.88 11.02
CA LEU A 34 13.63 -33.62 11.13
C LEU A 34 13.91 -32.72 9.92
N GLN A 35 15.16 -32.68 9.43
CA GLN A 35 15.50 -31.96 8.21
C GLN A 35 14.73 -32.52 7.00
N GLU A 36 14.66 -33.85 6.83
CA GLU A 36 13.87 -34.47 5.75
C GLU A 36 12.39 -34.03 5.81
N VAL A 37 11.79 -33.99 7.01
CA VAL A 37 10.42 -33.50 7.18
C VAL A 37 10.29 -32.01 6.87
N GLN A 38 11.28 -31.20 7.22
CA GLN A 38 11.29 -29.76 6.89
C GLN A 38 11.40 -29.54 5.37
N ASP A 39 12.24 -30.30 4.68
CA ASP A 39 12.36 -30.24 3.22
C ASP A 39 11.04 -30.65 2.53
N GLU A 40 10.33 -31.65 3.06
CA GLU A 40 9.00 -32.02 2.57
C GLU A 40 7.96 -30.90 2.79
N LEU A 41 8.00 -30.22 3.94
CA LEU A 41 7.12 -29.08 4.23
C LEU A 41 7.42 -27.88 3.33
N GLU A 42 8.69 -27.56 3.10
CA GLU A 42 9.13 -26.49 2.21
C GLU A 42 8.61 -26.73 0.80
N LYS A 43 8.75 -27.97 0.28
CA LYS A 43 8.21 -28.33 -1.03
C LYS A 43 6.69 -28.13 -1.15
N ILE A 44 5.92 -28.50 -0.11
CA ILE A 44 4.47 -28.28 -0.11
C ILE A 44 4.15 -26.77 -0.07
N SER A 45 4.93 -25.99 0.67
CA SER A 45 4.81 -24.53 0.74
C SER A 45 5.07 -23.89 -0.62
N ASP A 46 6.11 -24.33 -1.33
CA ASP A 46 6.45 -23.85 -2.67
C ASP A 46 5.32 -24.13 -3.67
N GLU A 47 4.80 -25.37 -3.70
CA GLU A 47 3.66 -25.74 -4.56
C GLU A 47 2.40 -24.92 -4.26
N ALA A 48 2.18 -24.52 -2.99
CA ALA A 48 1.08 -23.64 -2.62
C ALA A 48 1.30 -22.20 -3.09
N SER A 49 2.52 -21.68 -2.93
CA SER A 49 2.94 -20.34 -3.37
C SER A 49 2.83 -20.19 -4.89
N GLU A 50 3.20 -21.22 -5.66
CA GLU A 50 3.03 -21.25 -7.12
C GLU A 50 1.54 -21.16 -7.52
N LYS A 51 0.67 -21.95 -6.89
CA LYS A 51 -0.78 -21.92 -7.19
C LYS A 51 -1.43 -20.59 -6.85
N VAL A 52 -1.03 -19.96 -5.75
CA VAL A 52 -1.51 -18.62 -5.40
C VAL A 52 -1.09 -17.62 -6.48
N LEU A 53 0.17 -17.67 -6.92
CA LEU A 53 0.69 -16.80 -7.98
C LEU A 53 -0.07 -16.98 -9.30
N GLU A 54 -0.34 -18.23 -9.72
CA GLU A 54 -1.12 -18.52 -10.93
C GLU A 54 -2.54 -17.92 -10.86
N ILE A 55 -3.18 -18.02 -9.69
CA ILE A 55 -4.51 -17.46 -9.45
C ILE A 55 -4.45 -15.93 -9.52
N GLU A 56 -3.49 -15.31 -8.84
CA GLU A 56 -3.32 -13.86 -8.83
C GLU A 56 -3.04 -13.31 -10.23
N GLN A 57 -2.17 -13.95 -11.01
CA GLN A 57 -1.88 -13.60 -12.40
C GLN A 57 -3.15 -13.63 -13.25
N LYS A 58 -3.90 -14.75 -13.19
CA LYS A 58 -5.16 -14.90 -13.90
C LYS A 58 -6.16 -13.79 -13.56
N TYR A 59 -6.32 -13.45 -12.29
CA TYR A 59 -7.26 -12.40 -11.90
C TYR A 59 -6.73 -10.99 -12.16
N SER A 60 -5.42 -10.77 -12.16
CA SER A 60 -4.81 -9.51 -12.58
C SER A 60 -5.12 -9.22 -14.05
N GLU A 61 -4.95 -10.21 -14.93
CA GLU A 61 -5.31 -10.09 -16.35
C GLU A 61 -6.80 -9.80 -16.56
N LEU A 62 -7.68 -10.43 -15.77
CA LEU A 62 -9.12 -10.19 -15.83
C LEU A 62 -9.53 -8.82 -15.29
N ARG A 63 -8.82 -8.29 -14.27
CA ARG A 63 -9.07 -6.96 -13.69
C ARG A 63 -8.61 -5.84 -14.61
N LYS A 64 -7.52 -6.02 -15.35
CA LYS A 64 -6.93 -5.00 -16.23
C LYS A 64 -7.96 -4.33 -17.18
N PRO A 65 -8.74 -5.04 -18.02
CA PRO A 65 -9.72 -4.38 -18.89
C PRO A 65 -10.87 -3.68 -18.12
N VAL A 66 -11.16 -4.13 -16.89
CA VAL A 66 -12.14 -3.47 -16.02
C VAL A 66 -11.56 -2.19 -15.43
N TYR A 67 -10.30 -2.19 -15.02
CA TYR A 67 -9.59 -0.98 -14.59
C TYR A 67 -9.44 0.02 -15.73
N ASP A 68 -9.11 -0.42 -16.94
CA ASP A 68 -9.05 0.46 -18.11
C ASP A 68 -10.40 1.13 -18.36
N LYS A 69 -11.49 0.34 -18.34
CA LYS A 69 -12.85 0.87 -18.46
C LYS A 69 -13.19 1.86 -17.34
N ARG A 70 -12.78 1.58 -16.09
CA ARG A 70 -12.97 2.48 -14.95
C ARG A 70 -12.22 3.80 -15.19
N SER A 71 -10.97 3.74 -15.62
CA SER A 71 -10.17 4.94 -15.92
C SER A 71 -10.80 5.79 -17.04
N GLU A 72 -11.34 5.17 -18.09
CA GLU A 72 -12.07 5.90 -19.14
C GLU A 72 -13.32 6.61 -18.63
N VAL A 73 -14.09 5.98 -17.72
CA VAL A 73 -15.26 6.61 -17.11
C VAL A 73 -14.84 7.78 -16.21
N ILE A 74 -13.82 7.57 -15.35
CA ILE A 74 -13.33 8.59 -14.41
C ILE A 74 -12.84 9.85 -15.14
N LYS A 75 -12.24 9.74 -16.34
CA LYS A 75 -11.80 10.91 -17.14
C LYS A 75 -12.92 11.92 -17.40
N SER A 76 -14.19 11.50 -17.39
CA SER A 76 -15.36 12.36 -17.58
C SER A 76 -15.87 13.04 -16.31
N ILE A 77 -15.35 12.66 -15.14
CA ILE A 77 -15.74 13.17 -13.82
C ILE A 77 -14.67 14.19 -13.37
N PRO A 78 -14.99 15.49 -13.30
CA PRO A 78 -14.06 16.50 -12.83
C PRO A 78 -13.59 16.23 -11.39
N ASP A 79 -12.32 16.53 -11.13
CA ASP A 79 -11.68 16.48 -9.79
C ASP A 79 -11.79 15.14 -9.04
N PHE A 80 -12.22 14.06 -9.71
CA PHE A 80 -12.50 12.76 -9.08
C PHE A 80 -11.39 12.27 -8.17
N TRP A 81 -10.15 12.23 -8.67
CA TRP A 81 -9.02 11.74 -7.90
C TRP A 81 -8.62 12.69 -6.76
N LEU A 82 -8.78 14.00 -6.93
CA LEU A 82 -8.55 14.97 -5.86
C LEU A 82 -9.55 14.76 -4.72
N THR A 83 -10.84 14.71 -5.06
CA THR A 83 -11.94 14.43 -4.12
C THR A 83 -11.70 13.12 -3.38
N ALA A 84 -11.52 12.00 -4.11
CA ALA A 84 -11.30 10.69 -3.49
C ALA A 84 -10.06 10.66 -2.57
N PHE A 85 -8.99 11.38 -2.91
CA PHE A 85 -7.79 11.45 -2.06
C PHE A 85 -8.04 12.27 -0.78
N LEU A 86 -8.81 13.36 -0.88
CA LEU A 86 -9.16 14.22 0.26
C LEU A 86 -10.13 13.55 1.22
N SER A 87 -11.12 12.81 0.72
CA SER A 87 -12.09 12.09 1.56
C SER A 87 -11.48 10.86 2.25
N HIS A 88 -10.34 10.35 1.76
CA HIS A 88 -9.68 9.20 2.36
C HIS A 88 -9.04 9.56 3.72
N PRO A 89 -9.36 8.87 4.83
CA PRO A 89 -8.96 9.28 6.19
C PRO A 89 -7.45 9.47 6.40
N ALA A 90 -6.63 8.58 5.83
CA ALA A 90 -5.18 8.65 5.94
C ALA A 90 -4.52 9.61 4.93
N LEU A 91 -5.05 9.69 3.71
CA LEU A 91 -4.42 10.42 2.60
C LEU A 91 -4.82 11.89 2.54
N GLY A 92 -6.05 12.23 2.96
CA GLY A 92 -6.56 13.60 2.86
C GLY A 92 -5.74 14.61 3.64
N ASN A 93 -5.19 14.20 4.79
CA ASN A 93 -4.35 15.05 5.63
C ASN A 93 -2.91 15.23 5.08
N LEU A 94 -2.53 14.50 4.03
CA LEU A 94 -1.20 14.60 3.41
C LEU A 94 -1.11 15.71 2.34
N LEU A 95 -2.26 16.18 1.83
CA LEU A 95 -2.29 17.21 0.80
C LEU A 95 -2.33 18.62 1.42
N SER A 96 -1.24 19.37 1.29
CA SER A 96 -1.25 20.80 1.61
C SER A 96 -2.13 21.58 0.62
N GLU A 97 -2.50 22.83 0.96
CA GLU A 97 -3.30 23.69 0.07
C GLU A 97 -2.68 23.88 -1.32
N ASN A 98 -1.35 23.84 -1.42
CA ASN A 98 -0.66 23.92 -2.71
C ASN A 98 -0.70 22.60 -3.47
N ASP A 99 -0.59 21.47 -2.77
CA ASP A 99 -0.71 20.16 -3.40
C ASP A 99 -2.10 19.97 -3.99
N GLN A 100 -3.16 20.40 -3.29
CA GLN A 100 -4.53 20.35 -3.79
C GLN A 100 -4.68 21.09 -5.13
N LYS A 101 -4.05 22.27 -5.29
CA LYS A 101 -4.05 23.01 -6.56
C LYS A 101 -3.31 22.28 -7.69
N ILE A 102 -2.30 21.48 -7.35
CA ILE A 102 -1.60 20.64 -8.33
C ILE A 102 -2.47 19.42 -8.68
N PHE A 103 -3.11 18.81 -7.69
CA PHE A 103 -4.01 17.67 -7.85
C PHE A 103 -5.26 17.99 -8.68
N GLN A 104 -5.68 19.26 -8.80
CA GLN A 104 -6.68 19.68 -9.80
C GLN A 104 -6.28 19.34 -11.25
N TYR A 105 -4.98 19.19 -11.52
CA TYR A 105 -4.47 18.77 -12.82
C TYR A 105 -4.30 17.25 -12.93
N LEU A 106 -4.53 16.48 -11.87
CA LEU A 106 -4.47 15.03 -11.89
C LEU A 106 -5.62 14.49 -12.75
N SER A 107 -5.25 13.74 -13.79
CA SER A 107 -6.18 13.21 -14.79
C SER A 107 -6.42 11.71 -14.67
N SER A 108 -5.42 10.97 -14.17
CA SER A 108 -5.50 9.54 -13.95
C SER A 108 -4.53 9.17 -12.82
N LEU A 109 -4.92 8.18 -12.04
CA LEU A 109 -4.06 7.42 -11.13
C LEU A 109 -4.08 5.99 -11.65
N GLU A 110 -2.93 5.34 -11.70
CA GLU A 110 -2.80 3.96 -12.15
C GLU A 110 -1.88 3.21 -11.20
N VAL A 111 -2.25 1.97 -10.86
CA VAL A 111 -1.38 1.05 -10.14
C VAL A 111 -1.15 -0.17 -11.03
N GLU A 112 0.11 -0.36 -11.41
CA GLU A 112 0.55 -1.44 -12.28
C GLU A 112 1.40 -2.42 -11.47
N ASP A 113 0.95 -3.66 -11.37
CA ASP A 113 1.82 -4.74 -10.92
C ASP A 113 2.82 -5.11 -12.03
N SER A 114 4.00 -5.55 -11.63
CA SER A 114 5.00 -6.09 -12.56
C SER A 114 4.56 -7.42 -13.19
N GLU A 115 5.22 -7.84 -14.27
CA GLU A 115 4.86 -9.07 -15.00
C GLU A 115 4.86 -10.31 -14.09
N ASP A 116 5.85 -10.40 -13.22
CA ASP A 116 5.81 -11.29 -12.06
C ASP A 116 5.26 -10.50 -10.87
N LEU A 117 4.04 -10.81 -10.43
CA LEU A 117 3.35 -10.07 -9.36
C LEU A 117 4.14 -9.99 -8.05
N LYS A 118 5.11 -10.90 -7.83
CA LYS A 118 6.01 -10.89 -6.68
C LYS A 118 7.16 -9.89 -6.83
N SER A 119 7.49 -9.50 -8.06
CA SER A 119 8.68 -8.73 -8.39
C SER A 119 8.52 -7.21 -8.22
N GLY A 120 7.32 -6.72 -7.93
CA GLY A 120 7.10 -5.29 -7.70
C GLY A 120 5.79 -4.72 -8.23
N PHE A 121 5.61 -3.43 -7.99
CA PHE A 121 4.49 -2.65 -8.50
C PHE A 121 4.91 -1.20 -8.72
N SER A 122 4.05 -0.44 -9.37
CA SER A 122 4.25 0.98 -9.64
C SER A 122 2.96 1.76 -9.46
N ILE A 123 3.08 2.96 -8.88
CA ILE A 123 1.99 3.92 -8.75
C ILE A 123 2.31 5.11 -9.67
N ILE A 124 1.39 5.41 -10.58
CA ILE A 124 1.59 6.36 -11.67
C ILE A 124 0.50 7.43 -11.60
N PHE A 125 0.93 8.68 -11.49
CA PHE A 125 0.06 9.86 -11.47
C PHE A 125 0.19 10.58 -12.82
N HIS A 126 -0.91 10.70 -13.55
CA HIS A 126 -0.94 11.37 -14.85
C HIS A 126 -1.52 12.77 -14.72
N PHE A 127 -0.79 13.80 -15.15
CA PHE A 127 -1.20 15.19 -15.03
C PHE A 127 -1.49 15.81 -16.40
N LYS A 128 -2.54 16.64 -16.44
CA LYS A 128 -2.77 17.58 -17.54
C LYS A 128 -1.64 18.63 -17.54
N PRO A 129 -1.39 19.32 -18.67
CA PRO A 129 -0.48 20.45 -18.71
C PRO A 129 -0.82 21.46 -17.60
N ASN A 130 0.15 21.73 -16.73
CA ASN A 130 -0.04 22.52 -15.50
C ASN A 130 1.08 23.55 -15.31
N PRO A 131 0.89 24.60 -14.49
CA PRO A 131 1.90 25.65 -14.29
C PRO A 131 3.03 25.27 -13.32
N TYR A 132 3.00 24.09 -12.71
CA TYR A 132 3.87 23.74 -11.58
C TYR A 132 5.12 22.96 -11.99
N PHE A 133 4.98 21.99 -12.89
CA PHE A 133 6.08 21.18 -13.40
C PHE A 133 5.90 20.84 -14.89
N GLU A 134 6.94 20.25 -15.50
CA GLU A 134 6.93 19.86 -16.91
C GLU A 134 6.45 18.42 -17.14
N ASP A 135 6.57 17.55 -16.14
CA ASP A 135 6.25 16.13 -16.26
C ASP A 135 4.74 15.92 -16.48
N VAL A 136 4.41 15.06 -17.44
CA VAL A 136 3.02 14.61 -17.69
C VAL A 136 2.65 13.38 -16.87
N MET A 137 3.66 12.69 -16.34
CA MET A 137 3.51 11.53 -15.48
C MET A 137 4.57 11.56 -14.38
N ILE A 138 4.15 11.28 -13.15
CA ILE A 138 5.04 11.09 -12.00
C ILE A 138 4.80 9.67 -11.49
N LYS A 139 5.86 8.86 -11.50
CA LYS A 139 5.83 7.44 -11.16
C LYS A 139 6.70 7.17 -9.92
N LYS A 140 6.20 6.33 -9.02
CA LYS A 140 6.99 5.68 -7.95
C LYS A 140 6.87 4.16 -8.12
N SER A 141 7.99 3.45 -8.12
CA SER A 141 8.06 2.01 -8.39
C SER A 141 8.79 1.30 -7.26
N TYR A 142 8.31 0.12 -6.90
CA TYR A 142 8.87 -0.76 -5.89
C TYR A 142 9.23 -2.06 -6.59
N THR A 143 10.50 -2.45 -6.52
CA THR A 143 11.03 -3.65 -7.16
C THR A 143 11.56 -4.60 -6.09
N PHE A 144 11.08 -5.84 -6.10
CA PHE A 144 11.46 -6.90 -5.17
C PHE A 144 12.15 -8.02 -5.95
N PRO A 145 13.49 -7.97 -6.11
CA PRO A 145 14.19 -9.02 -6.83
C PRO A 145 14.16 -10.34 -6.05
N GLU A 146 14.17 -11.47 -6.75
CA GLU A 146 14.26 -12.82 -6.15
C GLU A 146 15.55 -12.98 -5.33
N GLU A 147 16.64 -12.37 -5.80
CA GLU A 147 17.92 -12.29 -5.09
C GLU A 147 18.41 -10.83 -5.09
N GLY A 148 18.64 -10.27 -3.90
CA GLY A 148 19.17 -8.91 -3.74
C GLY A 148 18.36 -8.06 -2.76
N GLU A 149 18.68 -6.77 -2.73
CA GLU A 149 17.95 -5.77 -1.93
C GLU A 149 16.80 -5.19 -2.78
N ALA A 150 15.65 -4.95 -2.14
CA ALA A 150 14.55 -4.28 -2.81
C ALA A 150 14.91 -2.83 -3.16
N GLU A 151 14.38 -2.36 -4.27
CA GLU A 151 14.69 -1.03 -4.82
C GLU A 151 13.41 -0.20 -4.94
N VAL A 152 13.47 1.05 -4.47
CA VAL A 152 12.41 2.03 -4.65
C VAL A 152 12.92 3.13 -5.57
N THR A 153 12.21 3.38 -6.67
CA THR A 153 12.57 4.43 -7.63
C THR A 153 11.42 5.40 -7.81
N ALA A 154 11.72 6.70 -7.85
CA ALA A 154 10.72 7.74 -8.03
C ALA A 154 11.12 8.72 -9.14
N THR A 155 10.11 9.29 -9.79
CA THR A 155 10.33 10.31 -10.83
C THR A 155 10.83 11.61 -10.20
N SER A 156 12.01 12.07 -10.62
CA SER A 156 12.53 13.37 -10.21
C SER A 156 11.73 14.49 -10.89
N ILE A 157 10.88 15.17 -10.11
CA ILE A 157 9.93 16.18 -10.60
C ILE A 157 10.67 17.42 -11.13
N LYS A 158 10.41 17.78 -12.39
CA LYS A 158 10.95 18.96 -13.07
C LYS A 158 10.08 20.18 -12.81
N TRP A 159 10.27 20.77 -11.64
CA TRP A 159 9.58 21.98 -11.23
C TRP A 159 9.87 23.16 -12.17
N LYS A 160 8.81 23.90 -12.52
CA LYS A 160 8.92 25.17 -13.23
C LYS A 160 9.46 26.26 -12.30
N GLU A 161 9.91 27.36 -12.91
CA GLU A 161 10.56 28.46 -12.19
C GLU A 161 9.72 28.96 -11.00
N GLY A 162 10.31 28.96 -9.81
CA GLY A 162 9.68 29.41 -8.57
C GLY A 162 8.73 28.40 -7.89
N MET A 163 8.36 27.30 -8.55
CA MET A 163 7.35 26.35 -8.03
C MET A 163 7.93 25.29 -7.09
N GLY A 164 9.23 24.97 -7.22
CA GLY A 164 9.83 23.88 -6.43
C GLY A 164 9.89 24.13 -4.92
N ILE A 165 10.14 25.36 -4.45
CA ILE A 165 10.34 25.64 -3.02
C ILE A 165 9.07 25.40 -2.21
N ALA A 166 7.92 25.81 -2.74
CA ALA A 166 6.62 25.65 -2.08
C ALA A 166 6.17 24.18 -2.03
N ASN A 167 6.70 23.33 -2.93
CA ASN A 167 6.33 21.94 -3.09
C ASN A 167 7.48 20.97 -2.71
N GLY A 168 8.29 21.39 -1.72
CA GLY A 168 9.25 20.49 -1.07
C GLY A 168 10.59 20.28 -1.78
N ALA A 169 10.90 20.97 -2.88
CA ALA A 169 12.14 20.75 -3.66
C ALA A 169 13.43 21.28 -3.01
N ASN A 170 13.38 22.00 -1.87
CA ASN A 170 14.57 22.61 -1.25
C ASN A 170 14.61 22.41 0.28
N HIS A 171 15.61 21.67 0.78
CA HIS A 171 15.86 21.54 2.21
C HIS A 171 16.71 22.71 2.74
N LYS A 172 16.13 23.52 3.62
CA LYS A 172 16.89 24.04 4.78
C LYS A 172 16.12 23.74 6.06
N LYS A 173 16.53 22.66 6.73
CA LYS A 173 16.14 22.37 8.11
C LYS A 173 16.56 23.55 9.01
N LYS A 174 15.59 24.16 9.69
CA LYS A 174 15.73 24.72 11.06
C LYS A 174 14.37 25.27 11.54
N GLY A 175 13.67 24.48 12.35
CA GLY A 175 12.48 24.94 13.08
C GLY A 175 11.77 23.77 13.74
N LYS A 176 11.46 23.89 15.03
CA LYS A 176 10.73 22.88 15.81
C LYS A 176 9.33 22.64 15.21
N LYS A 177 8.94 21.36 15.11
CA LYS A 177 7.56 20.85 15.05
C LYS A 177 6.65 21.59 14.04
N ARG A 178 6.83 21.30 12.75
CA ARG A 178 5.76 21.53 11.76
C ARG A 178 4.74 20.40 11.91
N GLU A 179 3.46 20.71 11.74
CA GLU A 179 2.43 19.68 11.57
C GLU A 179 2.69 18.98 10.23
N GLN A 180 2.42 17.68 10.14
CA GLN A 180 2.71 16.87 8.95
C GLN A 180 1.97 17.39 7.70
N SER A 181 0.88 18.13 7.88
CA SER A 181 0.08 18.81 6.84
C SER A 181 0.74 20.04 6.19
N ASP A 182 1.82 20.57 6.76
CA ASP A 182 2.58 21.70 6.15
C ASP A 182 3.63 21.20 5.13
N GLU A 183 3.91 19.90 5.09
CA GLU A 183 4.87 19.31 4.17
C GLU A 183 4.17 18.87 2.89
N SER A 184 4.71 19.29 1.75
CA SER A 184 4.12 18.95 0.44
C SER A 184 4.14 17.45 0.18
N PHE A 185 3.01 16.89 -0.26
CA PHE A 185 2.87 15.49 -0.66
C PHE A 185 3.93 15.06 -1.68
N PHE A 186 4.33 15.95 -2.60
CA PHE A 186 5.31 15.63 -3.65
C PHE A 186 6.71 15.31 -3.11
N GLN A 187 6.97 15.50 -1.81
CA GLN A 187 8.17 14.98 -1.16
C GLN A 187 8.22 13.45 -1.11
N TRP A 188 7.07 12.78 -1.18
CA TRP A 188 6.97 11.31 -1.25
C TRP A 188 7.65 10.72 -2.49
N PHE A 189 7.90 11.52 -3.53
CA PHE A 189 8.66 11.12 -4.72
C PHE A 189 10.16 11.43 -4.64
N LYS A 190 10.67 11.83 -3.47
CA LYS A 190 12.12 11.93 -3.29
C LYS A 190 12.71 10.52 -3.27
N ASP A 191 13.92 10.45 -3.81
CA ASP A 191 14.70 9.22 -3.92
C ASP A 191 15.16 8.80 -2.52
N ASP A 192 14.39 7.91 -1.91
CA ASP A 192 14.70 7.35 -0.60
C ASP A 192 15.52 6.09 -0.82
N SER A 193 16.84 6.25 -0.95
CA SER A 193 17.82 5.16 -0.72
C SER A 193 17.82 4.69 0.75
N ASP A 194 16.70 4.87 1.44
CA ASP A 194 16.48 4.50 2.83
C ASP A 194 15.97 3.04 2.86
N PRO A 195 16.63 2.13 3.58
CA PRO A 195 16.16 0.75 3.72
C PRO A 195 14.74 0.62 4.29
N ASP A 196 14.23 1.65 4.99
CA ASP A 196 12.84 1.65 5.48
C ASP A 196 11.80 2.07 4.42
N ALA A 197 12.23 2.55 3.24
CA ALA A 197 11.34 2.95 2.14
C ALA A 197 10.53 1.80 1.53
N ILE A 198 10.87 0.55 1.88
CA ILE A 198 10.16 -0.65 1.45
C ILE A 198 8.80 -0.77 2.16
N ASN A 199 8.69 -0.32 3.41
CA ASN A 199 7.46 -0.35 4.20
C ASN A 199 6.74 1.02 4.12
N ASP A 200 6.37 1.39 2.89
CA ASP A 200 5.76 2.67 2.56
C ASP A 200 4.23 2.60 2.72
N GLU A 201 3.73 2.99 3.89
CA GLU A 201 2.30 2.98 4.23
C GLU A 201 1.45 3.76 3.21
N ILE A 202 1.98 4.84 2.62
CA ILE A 202 1.25 5.62 1.61
C ILE A 202 1.06 4.79 0.34
N ALA A 203 2.09 4.05 -0.08
CA ALA A 203 2.02 3.18 -1.24
C ALA A 203 1.03 2.03 -1.03
N GLU A 204 1.05 1.41 0.15
CA GLU A 204 0.13 0.34 0.53
C GLU A 204 -1.32 0.84 0.54
N ILE A 205 -1.60 1.98 1.18
CA ILE A 205 -2.94 2.58 1.20
C ILE A 205 -3.41 2.89 -0.22
N ILE A 206 -2.56 3.47 -1.08
CA ILE A 206 -2.95 3.75 -2.46
C ILE A 206 -3.25 2.46 -3.22
N ARG A 207 -2.40 1.43 -3.12
CA ARG A 207 -2.51 0.17 -3.87
C ARG A 207 -3.67 -0.71 -3.41
N GLU A 208 -3.80 -0.90 -2.09
CA GLU A 208 -4.68 -1.90 -1.50
C GLU A 208 -6.06 -1.35 -1.10
N ASP A 209 -6.20 -0.03 -0.96
CA ASP A 209 -7.44 0.61 -0.54
C ASP A 209 -7.97 1.57 -1.61
N LEU A 210 -7.33 2.75 -1.77
CA LEU A 210 -7.83 3.81 -2.65
C LEU A 210 -7.98 3.32 -4.10
N TRP A 211 -6.98 2.61 -4.64
CA TRP A 211 -7.02 2.10 -6.00
C TRP A 211 -8.05 0.99 -6.19
N VAL A 212 -8.34 0.20 -5.16
CA VAL A 212 -9.31 -0.91 -5.25
C VAL A 212 -10.73 -0.36 -5.42
N ASN A 213 -11.11 0.64 -4.63
CA ASN A 213 -12.45 1.24 -4.71
C ASN A 213 -12.47 2.76 -4.44
N PRO A 214 -11.99 3.59 -5.37
CA PRO A 214 -11.90 5.04 -5.15
C PRO A 214 -13.28 5.72 -5.09
N LEU A 215 -14.32 5.10 -5.66
CA LEU A 215 -15.68 5.63 -5.66
C LEU A 215 -16.26 5.67 -4.24
N ALA A 216 -15.85 4.74 -3.36
CA ALA A 216 -16.30 4.73 -1.97
C ALA A 216 -15.87 6.00 -1.21
N TYR A 217 -14.73 6.57 -1.56
CA TYR A 217 -14.22 7.82 -0.99
C TYR A 217 -14.82 9.04 -1.69
N PHE A 218 -14.91 9.02 -3.02
CA PHE A 218 -15.53 10.10 -3.79
C PHE A 218 -16.97 10.42 -3.32
N ASN A 219 -17.76 9.41 -2.95
CA ASN A 219 -19.14 9.59 -2.51
C ASN A 219 -19.30 10.13 -1.08
N GLN A 220 -18.24 10.16 -0.26
CA GLN A 220 -18.32 10.63 1.13
C GLN A 220 -18.37 12.15 1.26
N ASP A 221 -18.06 12.90 0.20
CA ASP A 221 -18.14 14.37 0.20
C ASP A 221 -19.58 14.91 0.02
N ASP A 222 -20.58 14.04 -0.21
CA ASP A 222 -22.00 14.42 -0.37
C ASP A 222 -22.80 14.42 0.96
N ASP A 223 -22.13 14.42 2.10
CA ASP A 223 -22.74 14.76 3.40
C ASP A 223 -22.83 16.29 3.57
N GLY A 224 -23.14 17.00 2.48
CA GLY A 224 -23.48 18.41 2.50
C GLY A 224 -24.73 18.61 3.35
N GLU A 225 -24.57 19.38 4.44
CA GLU A 225 -25.63 19.98 5.25
C GLU A 225 -26.96 20.10 4.48
N PRO A 226 -28.07 19.49 4.94
CA PRO A 226 -29.36 19.77 4.35
C PRO A 226 -29.68 21.24 4.63
N ASP A 227 -29.49 22.07 3.60
CA ASP A 227 -29.93 23.46 3.54
C ASP A 227 -31.46 23.43 3.74
N SER A 228 -31.84 23.48 5.02
CA SER A 228 -33.22 23.44 5.48
C SER A 228 -33.82 24.82 5.27
N ASP A 229 -33.96 25.22 4.01
CA ASP A 229 -34.75 26.36 3.59
C ASP A 229 -35.83 25.89 2.61
N GLU A 230 -36.76 25.09 3.14
CA GLU A 230 -38.13 25.10 2.63
C GLU A 230 -39.05 25.63 3.74
N GLY A 231 -39.06 26.95 3.83
CA GLY A 231 -40.15 27.67 4.46
C GLY A 231 -41.44 27.54 3.66
N GLY A 232 -42.48 27.03 4.32
CA GLY A 232 -43.84 27.55 4.20
C GLY A 232 -44.77 26.80 3.24
N GLY A 233 -45.68 26.03 3.83
CA GLY A 233 -46.87 25.55 3.15
C GLY A 233 -47.64 24.52 3.95
N GLU A 234 -48.15 24.90 5.12
CA GLU A 234 -49.29 24.20 5.72
C GLU A 234 -50.46 24.29 4.73
N ASP A 235 -50.92 23.16 4.19
CA ASP A 235 -52.32 23.03 3.81
C ASP A 235 -52.84 21.66 4.24
N ASP A 236 -53.96 21.77 4.95
CA ASP A 236 -54.66 20.79 5.75
C ASP A 236 -55.75 20.13 4.89
N GLY A 237 -55.86 18.81 5.02
CA GLY A 237 -57.17 18.18 5.02
C GLY A 237 -57.70 17.67 3.68
N SER A 238 -57.66 16.35 3.49
CA SER A 238 -58.89 15.54 3.53
C SER A 238 -58.57 14.06 3.32
N GLU A 239 -58.90 13.28 4.35
CA GLU A 239 -59.18 11.84 4.27
C GLU A 239 -60.29 11.59 3.24
N GLU A 240 -60.24 10.49 2.48
CA GLU A 240 -61.35 9.51 2.42
C GLU A 240 -60.80 8.13 1.99
N GLU A 241 -61.22 7.13 2.75
CA GLU A 241 -61.05 5.69 2.53
C GLU A 241 -62.02 5.17 1.47
N ASP A 242 -61.63 4.19 0.64
CA ASP A 242 -62.54 3.24 -0.03
C ASP A 242 -61.68 2.11 -0.64
N ASP A 243 -61.59 0.93 -0.03
CA ASP A 243 -62.48 -0.25 -0.12
C ASP A 243 -61.82 -1.34 -0.99
N GLY A 244 -61.88 -2.55 -0.46
CA GLY A 244 -61.15 -3.73 -0.90
C GLY A 244 -61.65 -4.32 -2.21
N SER A 245 -60.77 -5.10 -2.83
CA SER A 245 -61.18 -6.40 -3.36
C SER A 245 -59.94 -7.25 -3.58
N GLU A 246 -59.85 -8.32 -2.79
CA GLU A 246 -59.04 -9.50 -3.07
C GLU A 246 -59.69 -10.25 -4.23
N GLU A 247 -58.95 -10.56 -5.29
CA GLU A 247 -59.24 -11.71 -6.15
C GLU A 247 -57.91 -12.42 -6.49
N GLU A 248 -57.70 -13.55 -5.80
CA GLU A 248 -56.86 -14.66 -6.27
C GLU A 248 -57.50 -15.25 -7.53
N GLU A 249 -56.75 -15.47 -8.60
CA GLU A 249 -57.01 -16.61 -9.50
C GLU A 249 -55.70 -17.32 -9.87
N GLU A 250 -55.57 -18.51 -9.30
CA GLU A 250 -54.65 -19.59 -9.63
C GLU A 250 -55.16 -20.31 -10.89
N TYR A 251 -54.32 -20.45 -11.92
CA TYR A 251 -54.49 -21.49 -12.94
C TYR A 251 -53.15 -22.16 -13.26
N ASP A 252 -53.03 -23.37 -12.73
CA ASP A 252 -52.62 -24.63 -13.36
C ASP A 252 -52.11 -24.57 -14.82
N ASP A 253 -50.92 -25.14 -15.06
CA ASP A 253 -50.55 -25.67 -16.38
C ASP A 253 -49.71 -26.96 -16.21
N GLU A 254 -50.04 -27.93 -17.07
CA GLU A 254 -49.66 -29.36 -17.06
C GLU A 254 -48.15 -29.67 -17.17
#